data_AF-A0AA47FF63-F1
#
_entry.id   AF-A0AA47FF63-F1
#
_cell.length_a   1.000
_cell.length_b   1.000
_cell.length_c   1.000
_cell.angle_alpha   90.00
_cell.angle_beta   90.00
_cell.angle_gamma   90.00
#
_symmetry.space_group_name_H-M   'P 1'
#
loop_
_entity.id
_entity.type
_entity.pdbx_description
1 polymer ?
#
loop_
_entity_poly.entity_id
_entity_poly.type
_entity_poly.pdbx_seq_one_letter_code
_entity_poly.pdbx_strand_id
1 'polypeptide(L)'
;MKDAEWIAQLGRCGLIEPSYIPSPKVMQLRLLTHRLRSYKQRQTQVKNEIHNLLQHANIKLTSHLSDVFSKTGQSLLTLFINGEAMDSESVASCIHRRIKASPEELGEAMNGKLSLEDRFLISQSLEEYQMYQNLIETLESEIKDYIKKEFP
;
A
#
# COMPACT_ATOMS: atom_id res chain seq x y z
N MET A 1 -9.51 41.76 7.93
CA MET A 1 -8.66 42.77 7.25
C MET A 1 -7.47 43.22 8.08
N LYS A 2 -7.58 43.37 9.42
CA LYS A 2 -6.46 43.83 10.27
C LYS A 2 -5.18 42.99 10.20
N ASP A 3 -5.28 41.65 10.10
CA ASP A 3 -4.10 40.77 10.09
C ASP A 3 -3.22 40.95 8.83
N ALA A 4 -3.85 41.09 7.66
CA ALA A 4 -3.12 41.29 6.41
C ALA A 4 -2.38 42.64 6.39
N GLU A 5 -2.99 43.69 6.94
CA GLU A 5 -2.36 45.01 7.11
C GLU A 5 -1.15 44.95 8.05
N TRP A 6 -1.31 44.26 9.18
CA TRP A 6 -0.24 44.08 10.17
C TRP A 6 0.94 43.29 9.59
N ILE A 7 0.68 42.17 8.91
CA ILE A 7 1.71 41.37 8.23
C ILE A 7 2.43 42.21 7.16
N ALA A 8 1.71 43.00 6.38
CA ALA A 8 2.31 43.86 5.37
C ALA A 8 3.18 44.97 5.98
N GLN A 9 2.81 45.49 7.15
CA GLN A 9 3.59 46.50 7.87
C GLN A 9 4.87 45.90 8.47
N LEU A 10 4.77 44.74 9.12
CA LEU A 10 5.94 43.99 9.59
C LEU A 10 6.89 43.64 8.44
N GLY A 11 6.36 43.22 7.29
CA GLY A 11 7.15 42.94 6.09
C GLY A 11 7.87 44.18 5.55
N ARG A 12 7.20 45.34 5.50
CA ARG A 12 7.82 46.62 5.09
C ARG A 12 8.92 47.09 6.03
N CYS A 13 8.76 46.84 7.34
CA CYS A 13 9.75 47.19 8.35
C CYS A 13 10.91 46.18 8.43
N GLY A 14 10.95 45.15 7.58
CA GLY A 14 11.99 44.11 7.63
C GLY A 14 11.92 43.22 8.87
N LEU A 15 10.78 43.21 9.57
CA LEU A 15 10.54 42.43 10.78
C LEU A 15 10.04 41.00 10.47
N ILE A 16 9.91 40.65 9.19
CA ILE A 16 9.57 39.31 8.72
C ILE A 16 10.75 38.77 7.94
N GLU A 17 11.23 37.60 8.37
CA GLU A 17 12.21 36.84 7.60
C GLU A 17 11.60 36.38 6.28
N PRO A 18 12.27 36.59 5.12
CA PRO A 18 11.79 36.10 3.85
C PRO A 18 11.54 34.59 3.91
N SER A 19 10.42 34.14 3.33
CA SER A 19 10.16 32.70 3.21
C SER A 19 11.28 32.02 2.42
N TYR A 20 11.69 30.84 2.87
CA TYR A 20 12.64 30.01 2.13
C TYR A 20 12.10 29.65 0.75
N ILE A 21 12.87 29.96 -0.29
CA ILE A 21 12.59 29.55 -1.67
C ILE A 21 13.55 28.40 -2.02
N PRO A 22 13.07 27.16 -2.14
CA PRO A 22 13.92 26.03 -2.50
C PRO A 22 14.51 26.20 -3.90
N SER A 23 15.73 25.70 -4.09
CA SER A 23 16.33 25.64 -5.41
C SER A 23 15.49 24.76 -6.35
N PRO A 24 15.59 24.93 -7.68
CA PRO A 24 14.86 24.11 -8.64
C PRO A 24 15.06 22.60 -8.42
N LYS A 25 16.28 22.18 -8.03
CA LYS A 25 16.61 20.78 -7.76
C LYS A 25 15.82 20.21 -6.58
N VAL A 26 15.70 20.99 -5.50
CA VAL A 26 14.91 20.60 -4.32
C VAL A 26 13.42 20.54 -4.67
N MET A 27 12.93 21.47 -5.50
CA MET A 27 11.54 21.44 -5.95
C MET A 27 11.20 20.19 -6.76
N GLN A 28 12.09 19.78 -7.68
CA GLN A 28 11.90 18.56 -8.47
C GLN A 28 11.94 17.30 -7.61
N LEU A 29 12.89 17.20 -6.67
CA LEU A 29 12.93 16.10 -5.71
C LEU A 29 11.64 16.04 -4.87
N ARG A 30 11.13 17.21 -4.45
CA ARG A 30 9.85 17.31 -3.73
C ARG A 30 8.69 16.78 -4.57
N LEU A 31 8.64 17.08 -5.87
CA LEU A 31 7.60 16.57 -6.75
C LEU A 31 7.60 15.03 -6.81
N LEU A 32 8.77 14.42 -7.01
CA LEU A 32 8.94 12.97 -7.07
C LEU A 32 8.53 12.30 -5.75
N THR A 33 9.01 12.83 -4.62
CA THR A 33 8.70 12.27 -3.29
C THR A 33 7.24 12.46 -2.90
N HIS A 34 6.59 13.56 -3.29
CA HIS A 34 5.15 13.74 -3.13
C HIS A 34 4.36 12.71 -3.95
N ARG A 35 4.78 12.43 -5.19
CA ARG A 35 4.15 11.39 -5.99
C ARG A 35 4.31 10.01 -5.36
N LEU A 36 5.49 9.70 -4.82
CA LEU A 36 5.75 8.46 -4.10
C LEU A 36 4.80 8.31 -2.90
N ARG A 37 4.63 9.37 -2.10
CA ARG A 37 3.66 9.39 -0.99
C ARG A 37 2.25 9.12 -1.47
N SER A 38 1.83 9.73 -2.58
CA SER A 38 0.51 9.50 -3.18
C SER A 38 0.30 8.04 -3.60
N TYR A 39 1.29 7.41 -4.22
CA TYR A 39 1.19 5.98 -4.58
C TYR A 39 1.12 5.07 -3.35
N LYS A 40 1.94 5.33 -2.31
CA LYS A 40 1.88 4.57 -1.04
C LYS A 40 0.52 4.69 -0.36
N GLN A 41 -0.09 5.89 -0.40
CA GLN A 41 -1.43 6.10 0.14
C GLN A 41 -2.49 5.31 -0.64
N ARG A 42 -2.44 5.32 -1.98
CA ARG A 42 -3.37 4.53 -2.81
C ARG A 42 -3.19 3.04 -2.61
N GLN A 43 -1.95 2.57 -2.57
CA GLN A 43 -1.66 1.17 -2.24
C GLN A 43 -2.26 0.76 -0.89
N THR A 44 -2.18 1.64 0.11
CA THR A 44 -2.79 1.40 1.44
C THR A 44 -4.32 1.34 1.37
N GLN A 45 -4.95 2.19 0.56
CA GLN A 45 -6.40 2.15 0.34
C GLN A 45 -6.83 0.80 -0.26
N VAL A 46 -6.16 0.36 -1.32
CA VAL A 46 -6.42 -0.94 -1.96
C VAL A 46 -6.20 -2.11 -0.99
N LYS A 47 -5.17 -2.06 -0.14
CA LYS A 47 -4.98 -3.06 0.92
C LYS A 47 -6.16 -3.13 1.88
N ASN A 48 -6.68 -1.96 2.28
CA ASN A 48 -7.82 -1.88 3.19
C ASN A 48 -9.10 -2.38 2.53
N GLU A 49 -9.30 -2.14 1.23
CA GLU A 49 -10.43 -2.69 0.47
C GLU A 49 -10.41 -4.23 0.50
N ILE A 50 -9.25 -4.84 0.24
CA ILE A 50 -9.08 -6.30 0.35
C ILE A 50 -9.39 -6.77 1.77
N HIS A 51 -8.86 -6.11 2.80
CA HIS A 51 -9.18 -6.47 4.18
C HIS A 51 -10.68 -6.39 4.50
N ASN A 52 -11.36 -5.36 4.02
CA ASN A 52 -12.80 -5.19 4.24
C ASN A 52 -13.61 -6.30 3.54
N LEU A 53 -13.25 -6.67 2.31
CA LEU A 53 -13.89 -7.78 1.59
C LEU A 53 -13.68 -9.11 2.31
N LEU A 54 -12.46 -9.38 2.81
CA LEU A 54 -12.18 -10.58 3.60
C LEU A 54 -13.02 -10.61 4.89
N GLN A 55 -13.12 -9.49 5.60
CA GLN A 55 -13.94 -9.40 6.82
C GLN A 55 -15.43 -9.59 6.53
N HIS A 56 -15.94 -8.99 5.45
CA HIS A 56 -17.32 -9.15 5.01
C HIS A 56 -17.68 -10.62 4.75
N ALA A 57 -16.74 -11.36 4.15
CA ALA A 57 -16.87 -12.79 3.85
C ALA A 57 -16.61 -13.72 5.05
N ASN A 58 -16.40 -13.18 6.26
CA ASN A 58 -16.01 -13.90 7.48
C ASN A 58 -14.67 -14.65 7.39
N ILE A 59 -13.72 -14.15 6.60
CA ILE A 59 -12.38 -14.72 6.45
C ILE A 59 -11.43 -14.07 7.45
N LYS A 60 -10.76 -14.87 8.28
CA LYS A 60 -9.92 -14.40 9.39
C LYS A 60 -8.42 -14.59 9.17
N LEU A 61 -7.96 -14.50 7.91
CA LEU A 61 -6.54 -14.65 7.56
C LEU A 61 -5.60 -13.71 8.33
N THR A 62 -6.05 -12.51 8.68
CA THR A 62 -5.27 -11.52 9.46
C THR A 62 -4.98 -11.95 10.89
N SER A 63 -5.66 -12.99 11.40
CA SER A 63 -5.40 -13.54 12.74
C SER A 63 -4.24 -14.54 12.74
N HIS A 64 -3.94 -15.15 11.59
CA HIS A 64 -2.93 -16.20 11.43
C HIS A 64 -1.71 -15.74 10.62
N LEU A 65 -1.88 -14.74 9.75
CA LEU A 65 -0.83 -14.16 8.94
C LEU A 65 -0.51 -12.74 9.41
N SER A 66 0.78 -12.47 9.62
CA SER A 66 1.27 -11.12 9.93
C SER A 66 1.13 -10.17 8.74
N ASP A 67 1.16 -10.69 7.51
CA ASP A 67 0.98 -9.92 6.28
C ASP A 67 0.27 -10.77 5.21
N VAL A 68 -0.96 -10.38 4.89
CA VAL A 68 -1.79 -11.00 3.84
C VAL A 68 -1.26 -10.71 2.44
N PHE A 69 -0.42 -9.67 2.28
CA PHE A 69 0.21 -9.32 1.00
C PHE A 69 1.61 -9.92 0.86
N SER A 70 2.02 -10.77 1.79
CA SER A 70 3.23 -11.59 1.63
C SER A 70 3.07 -12.61 0.50
N LYS A 71 4.16 -13.25 0.07
CA LYS A 71 4.10 -14.28 -0.98
C LYS A 71 3.07 -15.37 -0.67
N THR A 72 3.09 -15.91 0.56
CA THR A 72 2.09 -16.91 0.97
C THR A 72 0.69 -16.32 1.02
N GLY A 73 0.51 -15.12 1.59
CA GLY A 73 -0.81 -14.51 1.67
C GLY A 73 -1.43 -14.26 0.29
N GLN A 74 -0.62 -13.79 -0.67
CA GLN A 74 -1.04 -13.64 -2.06
C GLN A 74 -1.37 -14.99 -2.71
N SER A 75 -0.55 -16.04 -2.51
CA SER A 75 -0.85 -17.38 -3.03
C SER A 75 -2.17 -17.92 -2.47
N LEU A 76 -2.41 -17.76 -1.17
CA LEU A 76 -3.67 -18.15 -0.53
C LEU A 76 -4.85 -17.36 -1.09
N LEU A 77 -4.71 -16.03 -1.29
CA LEU A 77 -5.74 -15.21 -1.93
C LEU A 77 -6.03 -15.66 -3.37
N THR A 78 -5.00 -16.03 -4.14
CA THR A 78 -5.17 -16.51 -5.52
C THR A 78 -5.94 -17.82 -5.58
N LEU A 79 -5.58 -18.81 -4.74
CA LEU A 79 -6.36 -20.05 -4.59
C LEU A 79 -7.83 -19.72 -4.27
N PHE A 80 -8.02 -18.73 -3.40
CA PHE A 80 -9.33 -18.29 -2.96
C PHE A 80 -10.15 -17.63 -4.07
N ILE A 81 -9.54 -16.80 -4.92
CA ILE A 81 -10.19 -16.16 -6.08
C ILE A 81 -10.62 -17.23 -7.09
N ASN A 82 -9.74 -18.18 -7.41
CA ASN A 82 -9.97 -19.22 -8.42
C ASN A 82 -11.08 -20.21 -8.06
N GLY A 83 -11.47 -20.27 -6.78
CA GLY A 83 -12.53 -21.20 -6.33
C GLY A 83 -12.07 -22.63 -6.22
N GLU A 84 -10.75 -22.81 -6.08
CA GLU A 84 -10.16 -24.10 -5.79
C GLU A 84 -10.66 -24.61 -4.43
N ALA A 85 -10.78 -25.94 -4.29
CA ALA A 85 -11.17 -26.52 -3.02
C ALA A 85 -10.10 -26.20 -1.97
N MET A 86 -10.52 -25.68 -0.82
CA MET A 86 -9.63 -25.41 0.31
C MET A 86 -9.34 -26.70 1.07
N ASP A 87 -8.65 -27.63 0.41
CA ASP A 87 -8.13 -28.82 1.06
C ASP A 87 -6.80 -28.51 1.76
N SER A 88 -6.49 -29.29 2.80
CA SER A 88 -5.27 -29.12 3.59
C SER A 88 -4.00 -29.23 2.74
N GLU A 89 -4.05 -29.98 1.65
CA GLU A 89 -2.92 -30.20 0.72
C GLU A 89 -2.64 -28.96 -0.15
N SER A 90 -3.67 -28.33 -0.74
CA SER A 90 -3.51 -27.10 -1.52
C SER A 90 -3.05 -25.94 -0.64
N VAL A 91 -3.58 -25.83 0.58
CA VAL A 91 -3.16 -24.83 1.56
C VAL A 91 -1.72 -25.07 2.01
N ALA A 92 -1.33 -26.32 2.29
CA ALA A 92 0.04 -26.69 2.66
C ALA A 92 1.06 -26.33 1.57
N SER A 93 0.70 -26.48 0.29
CA SER A 93 1.58 -26.12 -0.84
C SER A 93 1.93 -24.62 -0.88
N CYS A 94 1.06 -23.77 -0.34
CA CYS A 94 1.23 -22.31 -0.32
C CYS A 94 1.97 -21.80 0.92
N ILE A 95 2.02 -22.63 1.98
CA ILE A 95 2.58 -22.24 3.27
C ILE A 95 4.11 -22.24 3.20
N HIS A 96 4.70 -21.07 3.42
CA HIS A 96 6.12 -20.96 3.65
C HIS A 96 6.49 -21.47 5.05
N ARG A 97 7.63 -22.16 5.18
CA ARG A 97 8.15 -22.76 6.43
C ARG A 97 8.20 -21.84 7.67
N ARG A 98 8.10 -20.52 7.48
CA ARG A 98 8.16 -19.52 8.56
C ARG A 98 6.80 -19.16 9.15
N ILE A 99 5.72 -19.62 8.54
CA ILE A 99 4.36 -19.40 9.05
C ILE A 99 4.13 -20.35 10.22
N LYS A 100 3.65 -19.78 11.33
CA LYS A 100 3.40 -20.52 12.57
C LYS A 100 2.07 -21.27 12.54
N ALA A 101 1.11 -20.76 11.78
CA ALA A 101 -0.20 -21.36 11.67
C ALA A 101 -0.15 -22.68 10.88
N SER A 102 -0.92 -23.67 11.33
CA SER A 102 -1.01 -24.94 10.61
C SER A 102 -1.85 -24.78 9.32
N PRO A 103 -1.71 -25.71 8.34
CA PRO A 103 -2.60 -25.75 7.19
C PRO A 103 -4.08 -25.88 7.57
N GLU A 104 -4.38 -26.59 8.66
CA GLU A 104 -5.75 -26.75 9.18
C GLU A 104 -6.29 -25.42 9.72
N GLU A 105 -5.52 -24.71 10.55
CA GLU A 105 -5.91 -23.39 11.08
C GLU A 105 -6.15 -22.38 9.94
N LEU A 106 -5.32 -22.42 8.90
CA LEU A 106 -5.49 -21.57 7.74
C LEU A 106 -6.71 -21.98 6.91
N GLY A 107 -6.96 -23.27 6.73
CA GLY A 107 -8.18 -23.77 6.11
C GLY A 107 -9.45 -23.33 6.86
N GLU A 108 -9.44 -23.40 8.19
CA GLU A 108 -10.53 -22.91 9.04
C GLU A 108 -10.70 -21.39 8.95
N ALA A 109 -9.60 -20.62 9.00
CA ALA A 109 -9.64 -19.17 8.84
C ALA A 109 -10.17 -18.73 7.47
N MET A 110 -10.04 -19.61 6.47
CA MET A 110 -10.51 -19.47 5.11
C MET A 110 -11.90 -20.08 4.89
N ASN A 111 -12.54 -20.66 5.90
CA ASN A 111 -13.90 -21.22 5.82
C ASN A 111 -14.97 -20.11 5.88
N GLY A 112 -14.88 -19.14 4.97
CA GLY A 112 -15.80 -18.03 4.78
C GLY A 112 -16.69 -18.21 3.54
N LYS A 113 -17.64 -17.29 3.36
CA LYS A 113 -18.51 -17.26 2.16
C LYS A 113 -18.11 -16.08 1.28
N LEU A 114 -17.43 -16.36 0.17
CA LEU A 114 -17.25 -15.39 -0.91
C LEU A 114 -18.25 -15.65 -2.01
N SER A 115 -18.96 -14.59 -2.38
CA SER A 115 -19.71 -14.54 -3.62
C SER A 115 -18.76 -14.48 -4.84
N LEU A 116 -19.31 -14.65 -6.05
CA LEU A 116 -18.52 -14.46 -7.29
C LEU A 116 -18.08 -13.02 -7.44
N GLU A 117 -18.91 -12.09 -6.98
CA GLU A 117 -18.70 -10.66 -6.97
C GLU A 117 -17.54 -10.29 -6.02
N ASP A 118 -17.49 -10.86 -4.82
CA ASP A 118 -16.39 -10.61 -3.89
C ASP A 118 -15.05 -11.09 -4.46
N ARG A 119 -15.02 -12.28 -5.09
CA ARG A 119 -13.82 -12.83 -5.74
C ARG A 119 -13.34 -11.90 -6.85
N PHE A 120 -14.27 -11.42 -7.68
CA PHE A 120 -13.96 -10.48 -8.74
C PHE A 120 -13.36 -9.18 -8.19
N LEU A 121 -13.97 -8.61 -7.15
CA LEU A 121 -13.47 -7.39 -6.52
C LEU A 121 -12.08 -7.59 -5.89
N ILE A 122 -11.85 -8.70 -5.17
CA ILE A 122 -10.53 -9.02 -4.61
C ILE A 122 -9.48 -9.16 -5.72
N SER A 123 -9.83 -9.80 -6.85
CA SER A 123 -8.94 -9.92 -8.01
C SER A 123 -8.54 -8.55 -8.56
N GLN A 124 -9.51 -7.67 -8.78
CA GLN A 124 -9.25 -6.31 -9.27
C GLN A 124 -8.39 -5.51 -8.29
N SER A 125 -8.69 -5.56 -6.99
CA SER A 125 -7.87 -4.89 -5.97
C SER A 125 -6.45 -5.47 -5.91
N LEU A 126 -6.25 -6.78 -6.13
CA LEU A 126 -4.89 -7.35 -6.19
C LEU A 126 -4.10 -6.87 -7.39
N GLU A 127 -4.73 -6.74 -8.57
CA GLU A 127 -4.12 -6.14 -9.75
C GLU A 127 -3.69 -4.69 -9.50
N GLU A 128 -4.58 -3.88 -8.89
CA GLU A 128 -4.25 -2.52 -8.50
C GLU A 128 -3.09 -2.44 -7.49
N TYR A 129 -3.08 -3.35 -6.51
CA TYR A 129 -2.01 -3.44 -5.53
C TYR A 129 -0.66 -3.71 -6.21
N GLN A 130 -0.61 -4.66 -7.14
CA GLN A 130 0.59 -4.98 -7.92
C GLN A 130 1.03 -3.82 -8.82
N MET A 131 0.07 -3.13 -9.45
CA MET A 131 0.36 -1.92 -10.21
C MET A 131 1.03 -0.86 -9.33
N TYR A 132 0.47 -0.55 -8.15
CA TYR A 132 1.06 0.44 -7.26
C TYR A 132 2.41 0.00 -6.71
N GLN A 133 2.62 -1.30 -6.45
CA GLN A 133 3.91 -1.85 -6.06
C GLN A 133 4.98 -1.52 -7.12
N ASN A 134 4.70 -1.82 -8.39
CA ASN A 134 5.61 -1.55 -9.51
C ASN A 134 5.88 -0.05 -9.71
N LEU A 135 4.85 0.79 -9.58
CA LEU A 135 4.98 2.25 -9.68
C LEU A 135 5.84 2.82 -8.55
N ILE A 136 5.68 2.30 -7.33
CA ILE A 136 6.48 2.68 -6.16
C ILE A 136 7.95 2.31 -6.39
N GLU A 137 8.23 1.07 -6.79
CA GLU A 137 9.60 0.60 -7.03
C GLU A 137 10.31 1.41 -8.12
N THR A 138 9.62 1.65 -9.24
CA THR A 138 10.13 2.47 -10.35
C THR A 138 10.46 3.88 -9.87
N LEU A 139 9.54 4.52 -9.14
CA LEU A 139 9.73 5.89 -8.68
C LEU A 139 10.79 6.00 -7.57
N GLU A 140 10.92 4.99 -6.71
CA GLU A 140 12.00 4.92 -5.71
C GLU A 140 13.38 4.79 -6.39
N SER A 141 13.48 4.05 -7.50
CA SER A 141 14.71 4.00 -8.29
C SER A 141 15.05 5.38 -8.87
N GLU A 142 14.08 6.02 -9.53
CA GLU A 142 14.27 7.36 -10.12
C GLU A 142 14.67 8.40 -9.08
N ILE A 143 14.05 8.37 -7.89
CA ILE A 143 14.42 9.27 -6.78
C ILE A 143 15.86 9.03 -6.34
N LYS A 144 16.30 7.76 -6.20
CA LYS A 144 17.69 7.44 -5.83
C LYS A 144 18.68 7.97 -6.86
N ASP A 145 18.38 7.80 -8.14
CA ASP A 145 19.26 8.26 -9.22
C ASP A 145 19.30 9.78 -9.32
N TYR A 146 18.15 10.44 -9.13
CA TYR A 146 18.06 11.90 -9.04
C TYR A 146 18.91 12.44 -7.89
N ILE A 147 18.84 11.84 -6.70
CA ILE A 147 19.62 12.24 -5.53
C ILE A 147 21.13 12.11 -5.83
N LYS A 148 21.58 10.96 -6.33
CA LYS A 148 23.00 10.74 -6.67
C LYS A 148 23.52 11.76 -7.68
N LYS A 149 22.69 12.17 -8.64
CA LYS A 149 23.05 13.11 -9.69
C LYS A 149 23.12 14.57 -9.19
N GLU A 150 22.14 14.99 -8.40
CA GLU A 150 21.92 16.41 -8.10
C GLU A 150 22.43 16.82 -6.71
N PHE A 151 22.70 15.85 -5.82
CA PHE A 151 23.17 16.02 -4.44
C PHE A 151 24.28 14.99 -4.10
N PRO A 152 25.49 15.14 -4.67
CA PRO A 152 26.62 14.23 -4.44
C PRO A 152 27.21 14.33 -3.03
#